data_AF-A0A3C0I717-F1
#
_entry.id   AF-A0A3C0I717-F1
#
_cell.length_a   1.000
_cell.length_b   1.000
_cell.length_c   1.000
_cell.angle_alpha   90.00
_cell.angle_beta   90.00
_cell.angle_gamma   90.00
#
_symmetry.space_group_name_H-M   'P 1'
#
loop_
_entity.id
_entity.type
_entity.pdbx_description
1 polymer ?
#
loop_
_entity_poly.entity_id
_entity_poly.type
_entity_poly.pdbx_seq_one_letter_code
_entity_poly.pdbx_strand_id
1 'polypeptide(L)'
;MTLHILSVVIWVGGMFFAHIALRPAAANLLDPPLRLPLMSQVLARFFPWVWVAIVLLWATGLWLIFGVYGGMAKTAIYIHIMLTIGALMTILFAYLFFRPYLRMKQALTHDDFKQAGQNLARIRQIINTNLWLGLITIIVATAGRYL
;
A
#
# COMPACT_ATOMS: atom_id res chain seq x y z
N MET A 1 17.42 4.48 9.45
CA MET A 1 16.88 3.10 9.58
C MET A 1 15.49 3.08 10.22
N THR A 2 15.29 3.65 11.41
CA THR A 2 14.00 3.64 12.14
C THR A 2 12.82 4.16 11.31
N LEU A 3 12.96 5.35 10.69
CA LEU A 3 11.91 5.92 9.83
C LEU A 3 11.56 5.03 8.63
N HIS A 4 12.55 4.33 8.07
CA HIS A 4 12.33 3.41 6.95
C HIS A 4 11.43 2.25 7.41
N ILE A 5 11.79 1.61 8.53
CA ILE A 5 11.02 0.48 9.09
C ILE A 5 9.62 0.92 9.50
N LEU A 6 9.47 2.06 10.19
CA LEU A 6 8.16 2.57 10.59
C LEU A 6 7.26 2.83 9.37
N SER A 7 7.82 3.33 8.27
CA SER A 7 7.07 3.55 7.03
C SER A 7 6.58 2.23 6.41
N VAL A 8 7.41 1.18 6.42
CA VAL A 8 6.99 -0.17 6.01
C VAL A 8 5.85 -0.68 6.91
N VAL A 9 6.00 -0.55 8.23
CA VAL A 9 5.01 -1.02 9.21
C VAL A 9 3.66 -0.34 9.03
N ILE A 10 3.64 0.99 8.91
CA ILE A 10 2.41 1.76 8.71
C ILE A 10 1.71 1.34 7.42
N TRP A 11 2.46 1.23 6.33
CA TRP A 11 1.88 0.93 5.03
C TRP A 11 1.43 -0.54 4.92
N VAL A 12 2.34 -1.49 5.12
CA VAL A 12 2.04 -2.93 4.99
C VAL A 12 1.09 -3.40 6.09
N GLY A 13 1.31 -2.97 7.33
CA GLY A 13 0.42 -3.29 8.46
C GLY A 13 -0.99 -2.72 8.28
N GLY A 14 -1.11 -1.48 7.78
CA GLY A 14 -2.41 -0.90 7.46
C GLY A 14 -3.16 -1.64 6.35
N MET A 15 -2.45 -2.09 5.29
CA MET A 15 -3.04 -2.93 4.24
C MET A 15 -3.51 -4.28 4.79
N PHE A 16 -2.70 -4.91 5.65
CA PHE A 16 -3.04 -6.16 6.32
C PHE A 16 -4.30 -6.00 7.17
N PHE A 17 -4.34 -5.01 8.05
CA PHE A 17 -5.51 -4.72 8.89
C PHE A 17 -6.77 -4.47 8.04
N ALA A 18 -6.65 -3.66 6.99
CA ALA A 18 -7.77 -3.35 6.11
C ALA A 18 -8.35 -4.61 5.43
N HIS A 19 -7.50 -5.54 5.00
CA HIS A 19 -7.91 -6.75 4.27
C HIS A 19 -8.41 -7.86 5.18
N ILE A 20 -7.71 -8.11 6.28
CA ILE A 20 -7.90 -9.29 7.12
C ILE A 20 -8.91 -9.02 8.25
N ALA A 21 -8.95 -7.81 8.79
CA ALA A 21 -9.81 -7.49 9.94
C ALA A 21 -10.98 -6.60 9.56
N LEU A 22 -10.70 -5.38 9.07
CA LEU A 22 -11.72 -4.36 8.85
C LEU A 22 -12.76 -4.80 7.80
N ARG A 23 -12.29 -5.29 6.65
CA ARG A 23 -13.19 -5.64 5.55
C ARG A 23 -14.15 -6.78 5.91
N PRO A 24 -13.70 -7.93 6.45
CA PRO A 24 -14.63 -8.99 6.86
C PRO A 24 -15.64 -8.52 7.89
N ALA A 25 -15.21 -7.74 8.89
CA ALA A 25 -16.11 -7.16 9.88
C ALA A 25 -17.18 -6.26 9.22
N ALA A 26 -16.78 -5.36 8.32
CA ALA A 26 -17.70 -4.50 7.60
C ALA A 26 -18.61 -5.28 6.62
N ALA A 27 -18.15 -6.40 6.07
CA ALA A 27 -18.97 -7.25 5.20
C ALA A 27 -20.03 -8.04 5.98
N ASN A 28 -19.75 -8.42 7.22
CA ASN A 28 -20.65 -9.17 8.08
C ASN A 28 -21.69 -8.28 8.77
N LEU A 29 -21.31 -7.05 9.15
CA LEU A 29 -22.14 -6.18 9.98
C LEU A 29 -22.93 -5.12 9.20
N LEU A 30 -22.51 -4.79 7.96
CA LEU A 30 -23.07 -3.65 7.22
C LEU A 30 -23.60 -4.06 5.85
N ASP A 31 -24.81 -3.60 5.56
CA ASP A 31 -25.39 -3.66 4.23
C ASP A 31 -24.57 -2.85 3.20
N PRO A 32 -24.64 -3.20 1.91
CA PRO A 32 -23.88 -2.53 0.86
C PRO A 32 -23.97 -0.98 0.87
N PRO A 33 -25.14 -0.34 1.09
CA PRO A 33 -25.26 1.11 1.12
C PRO A 33 -24.51 1.79 2.28
N LEU A 34 -24.35 1.11 3.43
CA LEU A 34 -23.60 1.62 4.58
C LEU A 34 -22.11 1.27 4.48
N ARG A 35 -21.80 0.13 3.88
CA ARG A 35 -20.43 -0.39 3.74
C ARG A 35 -19.57 0.46 2.80
N LEU A 36 -20.12 0.92 1.67
CA LEU A 36 -19.35 1.68 0.67
C LEU A 36 -18.87 3.04 1.19
N PRO A 37 -19.72 3.87 1.84
CA PRO A 37 -19.28 5.10 2.50
C PRO A 37 -18.22 4.86 3.58
N LEU A 38 -18.37 3.82 4.41
CA LEU A 38 -17.38 3.48 5.44
C LEU A 38 -16.02 3.20 4.80
N MET A 39 -15.96 2.34 3.78
CA MET A 39 -14.69 2.01 3.11
C MET A 39 -14.08 3.25 2.44
N SER A 40 -14.90 4.09 1.78
CA SER A 40 -14.43 5.36 1.21
C SER A 40 -13.77 6.25 2.25
N GLN A 41 -14.41 6.39 3.41
CA GLN A 41 -13.95 7.20 4.53
C GLN A 41 -12.68 6.65 5.20
N VAL A 42 -12.55 5.33 5.32
CA VAL A 42 -11.32 4.69 5.83
C VAL A 42 -10.16 4.94 4.87
N LEU A 43 -10.37 4.69 3.57
CA LEU A 43 -9.34 4.90 2.55
C LEU A 43 -8.92 6.38 2.46
N ALA A 44 -9.87 7.31 2.60
CA ALA A 44 -9.58 8.74 2.64
C ALA A 44 -8.65 9.16 3.79
N ARG A 45 -8.77 8.50 4.95
CA ARG A 45 -7.90 8.76 6.11
C ARG A 45 -6.58 8.01 6.00
N PHE A 46 -6.56 6.83 5.39
CA PHE A 46 -5.35 6.00 5.28
C PHE A 46 -4.40 6.45 4.15
N PHE A 47 -4.92 6.85 2.99
CA PHE A 47 -4.07 7.19 1.83
C PHE A 47 -3.09 8.34 2.03
N PRO A 48 -3.39 9.42 2.80
CA PRO A 48 -2.38 10.41 3.16
C PRO A 48 -1.18 9.79 3.89
N TRP A 49 -1.41 8.85 4.82
CA TRP A 49 -0.33 8.14 5.51
C TRP A 49 0.47 7.24 4.55
N VAL A 50 -0.19 6.63 3.57
CA VAL A 50 0.49 5.85 2.54
C VAL A 50 1.39 6.74 1.67
N TRP A 51 0.93 7.93 1.27
CA TRP A 51 1.77 8.88 0.54
C TRP A 51 3.00 9.30 1.36
N VAL A 52 2.81 9.63 2.64
CA VAL A 52 3.93 9.94 3.55
C VAL A 52 4.90 8.77 3.65
N ALA A 53 4.39 7.54 3.83
CA ALA A 53 5.22 6.35 3.89
C ALA A 53 6.01 6.12 2.60
N ILE A 54 5.40 6.29 1.42
CA ILE A 54 6.08 6.18 0.12
C ILE A 54 7.24 7.17 0.04
N VAL A 55 7.00 8.46 0.33
CA VAL A 55 8.05 9.48 0.27
C VAL A 55 9.19 9.15 1.23
N LEU A 56 8.87 8.77 2.47
CA LEU A 56 9.88 8.40 3.46
C LEU A 56 10.67 7.16 3.06
N LEU A 57 10.02 6.14 2.49
CA LEU A 57 10.69 4.91 2.04
C LEU A 57 11.69 5.19 0.92
N TRP A 58 11.31 5.99 -0.07
CA TRP A 58 12.21 6.39 -1.15
C TRP A 58 13.38 7.24 -0.64
N ALA A 59 13.09 8.28 0.15
CA ALA A 59 14.12 9.16 0.69
C ALA A 59 15.12 8.39 1.55
N THR A 60 14.63 7.57 2.49
CA THR A 60 15.49 6.81 3.40
C THR A 60 16.16 5.62 2.73
N GLY A 61 15.50 4.96 1.77
CA GLY A 61 16.06 3.83 1.02
C GLY A 61 17.23 4.26 0.13
N LEU A 62 17.05 5.35 -0.64
CA LEU A 62 18.13 5.91 -1.46
C LEU A 62 19.28 6.44 -0.60
N TRP A 63 18.97 7.07 0.53
CA TRP A 63 20.00 7.51 1.47
C TRP A 63 20.82 6.33 2.02
N LEU A 64 20.20 5.20 2.35
CA LEU A 64 20.93 4.00 2.78
C LEU A 64 21.84 3.46 1.66
N ILE A 65 21.34 3.38 0.42
CA ILE A 65 22.11 2.90 -0.73
C ILE A 65 23.34 3.77 -0.99
N PHE A 66 23.17 5.08 -1.11
CA PHE A 66 24.25 5.98 -1.53
C PHE A 66 25.10 6.51 -0.37
N GLY A 67 24.50 6.74 0.80
CA GLY A 67 25.17 7.30 1.96
C GLY A 67 25.82 6.27 2.88
N VAL A 68 25.27 5.06 2.97
CA VAL A 68 25.77 4.01 3.89
C VAL A 68 26.44 2.86 3.15
N TYR A 69 25.82 2.34 2.10
CA TYR A 69 26.33 1.18 1.36
C TYR A 69 27.29 1.53 0.22
N GLY A 70 27.57 2.82 -0.01
CA GLY A 70 28.59 3.26 -0.98
C GLY A 70 28.15 3.15 -2.45
N GLY A 71 26.84 3.12 -2.71
CA GLY A 71 26.25 3.20 -4.05
C GLY A 71 25.74 1.87 -4.62
N MET A 72 24.98 1.97 -5.71
CA MET A 72 24.25 0.85 -6.34
C MET A 72 25.14 -0.31 -6.80
N ALA A 73 26.42 -0.07 -7.12
CA ALA A 73 27.33 -1.14 -7.53
C ALA A 73 27.86 -1.97 -6.36
N LYS A 74 27.75 -1.46 -5.12
CA LYS A 74 28.26 -2.09 -3.90
C LYS A 74 27.17 -2.71 -3.03
N THR A 75 25.90 -2.51 -3.39
CA THR A 75 24.75 -3.06 -2.68
C THR A 75 24.47 -4.50 -3.09
N ALA A 76 24.10 -5.32 -2.11
CA ALA A 76 23.72 -6.71 -2.34
C ALA A 76 22.46 -6.83 -3.22
N ILE A 77 22.34 -7.96 -3.94
CA ILE A 77 21.25 -8.19 -4.90
C ILE A 77 19.85 -8.06 -4.28
N TYR A 78 19.68 -8.43 -3.01
CA TYR A 78 18.40 -8.33 -2.32
C TYR A 78 17.92 -6.87 -2.18
N ILE A 79 18.84 -5.91 -2.10
CA ILE A 79 18.50 -4.47 -2.04
C ILE A 79 17.91 -4.01 -3.39
N HIS A 80 18.46 -4.49 -4.51
CA HIS A 80 17.91 -4.23 -5.84
C HIS A 80 16.53 -4.86 -6.02
N ILE A 81 16.32 -6.06 -5.49
CA ILE A 81 15.00 -6.71 -5.47
C ILE A 81 14.01 -5.86 -4.65
N MET A 82 14.39 -5.42 -3.45
CA MET A 82 13.56 -4.55 -2.61
C MET A 82 13.21 -3.24 -3.31
N LEU A 83 14.18 -2.60 -3.96
CA LEU A 83 13.98 -1.36 -4.72
C LEU A 83 12.97 -1.57 -5.86
N THR A 84 13.11 -2.66 -6.60
CA THR A 84 12.25 -3.00 -7.74
C THR A 84 10.82 -3.26 -7.29
N ILE A 85 10.64 -4.04 -6.21
CA ILE A 85 9.32 -4.29 -5.64
C ILE A 85 8.72 -2.99 -5.09
N GLY A 86 9.49 -2.17 -4.37
CA GLY A 86 9.04 -0.87 -3.87
C GLY A 86 8.57 0.08 -4.99
N ALA A 87 9.25 0.06 -6.15
CA ALA A 87 8.83 0.78 -7.34
C ALA A 87 7.50 0.29 -7.90
N LEU A 88 7.36 -1.02 -8.06
CA LEU A 88 6.12 -1.63 -8.52
C LEU A 88 4.94 -1.32 -7.57
N MET A 89 5.16 -1.47 -6.26
CA MET A 89 4.18 -1.14 -5.22
C MET A 89 3.74 0.34 -5.28
N THR A 90 4.69 1.25 -5.52
CA THR A 90 4.42 2.70 -5.67
C THR A 90 3.55 2.96 -6.90
N ILE A 91 3.88 2.35 -8.05
CA ILE A 91 3.11 2.49 -9.30
C ILE A 91 1.68 1.96 -9.12
N LEU A 92 1.53 0.78 -8.51
CA LEU A 92 0.22 0.19 -8.22
C LEU A 92 -0.62 1.10 -7.32
N PHE A 93 -0.02 1.66 -6.27
CA PHE A 93 -0.71 2.59 -5.38
C PHE A 93 -1.09 3.90 -6.09
N ALA A 94 -0.19 4.49 -6.88
CA ALA A 94 -0.48 5.70 -7.63
C ALA A 94 -1.65 5.48 -8.61
N TYR A 95 -1.63 4.38 -9.37
CA TYR A 95 -2.74 4.01 -10.25
C TYR A 95 -4.05 3.85 -9.47
N LEU A 96 -4.02 3.12 -8.35
CA LEU A 96 -5.17 2.92 -7.47
C LEU A 96 -5.74 4.25 -6.95
N PHE A 97 -4.89 5.17 -6.51
CA PHE A 97 -5.30 6.45 -5.95
C PHE A 97 -5.94 7.34 -7.02
N PHE A 98 -5.26 7.54 -8.15
CA PHE A 98 -5.72 8.49 -9.17
C PHE A 98 -6.86 7.97 -10.05
N ARG A 99 -7.07 6.65 -10.14
CA ARG A 99 -8.11 6.08 -11.01
C ARG A 99 -9.30 5.52 -10.24
N PRO A 100 -9.26 4.29 -9.69
CA PRO A 100 -10.45 3.69 -9.09
C PRO A 100 -10.90 4.39 -7.80
N TYR A 101 -9.99 4.93 -6.99
CA TYR A 101 -10.40 5.64 -5.77
C TYR A 101 -11.16 6.94 -6.06
N LEU A 102 -10.63 7.80 -6.94
CA LEU A 102 -11.34 9.03 -7.35
C LEU A 102 -12.68 8.70 -8.00
N ARG A 103 -12.74 7.69 -8.88
CA ARG A 103 -14.00 7.24 -9.50
C ARG A 103 -14.99 6.67 -8.48
N MET A 104 -14.52 5.95 -7.47
CA MET A 104 -15.38 5.46 -6.39
C MET A 104 -15.98 6.62 -5.59
N LYS A 105 -15.19 7.64 -5.25
CA LYS A 105 -15.71 8.83 -4.56
C LYS A 105 -16.73 9.58 -5.41
N GLN A 106 -16.46 9.77 -6.69
CA GLN A 106 -17.39 10.41 -7.62
C GLN A 106 -18.69 9.60 -7.78
N ALA A 107 -18.63 8.28 -7.86
CA ALA A 107 -19.82 7.45 -7.94
C ALA A 107 -20.67 7.57 -6.67
N LEU A 108 -20.04 7.64 -5.49
CA LEU A 108 -20.74 7.84 -4.21
C LEU A 108 -21.42 9.21 -4.09
N THR A 109 -20.89 10.26 -4.71
CA THR A 109 -21.56 11.59 -4.70
C THR A 109 -22.77 11.66 -5.63
N HIS A 110 -22.93 10.69 -6.54
CA HIS A 110 -24.06 10.58 -7.47
C HIS A 110 -24.98 9.40 -7.12
N ASP A 111 -24.84 8.81 -5.93
CA ASP A 111 -25.58 7.61 -5.49
C ASP A 111 -25.49 6.40 -6.44
N ASP A 112 -24.44 6.33 -7.28
CA ASP A 112 -24.16 5.18 -8.15
C ASP A 112 -23.41 4.10 -7.36
N PHE A 113 -24.15 3.39 -6.51
CA PHE A 113 -23.61 2.31 -5.67
C PHE A 113 -23.03 1.15 -6.49
N LYS A 114 -23.53 0.93 -7.71
CA LYS A 114 -23.04 -0.12 -8.61
C LYS A 114 -21.62 0.20 -9.08
N GLN A 115 -21.40 1.41 -9.59
CA GLN A 115 -20.07 1.85 -10.03
C GLN A 115 -19.10 2.00 -8.85
N ALA A 116 -19.58 2.50 -7.69
CA ALA A 116 -18.78 2.57 -6.47
C ALA A 116 -18.30 1.18 -6.03
N GLY A 117 -19.20 0.18 -6.01
CA GLY A 117 -18.86 -1.20 -5.67
C GLY A 117 -17.85 -1.85 -6.62
N GLN A 118 -17.98 -1.61 -7.93
CA GLN A 118 -17.02 -2.10 -8.93
C GLN A 118 -15.62 -1.51 -8.73
N ASN A 119 -15.53 -0.19 -8.48
CA ASN A 119 -14.25 0.45 -8.21
C ASN A 119 -13.65 -0.02 -6.88
N LEU A 120 -14.46 -0.22 -5.83
CA LEU A 120 -13.99 -0.79 -4.57
C LEU A 120 -13.41 -2.20 -4.76
N ALA A 121 -14.04 -3.04 -5.61
CA ALA A 121 -13.53 -4.37 -5.92
C ALA A 121 -12.15 -4.32 -6.61
N ARG A 122 -11.94 -3.35 -7.52
CA ARG A 122 -10.64 -3.10 -8.17
C ARG A 122 -9.58 -2.61 -7.17
N ILE A 123 -9.94 -1.64 -6.32
CA ILE A 123 -9.08 -1.14 -5.24
C ILE A 123 -8.62 -2.32 -4.37
N ARG A 124 -9.54 -3.21 -3.98
CA ARG A 124 -9.23 -4.39 -3.19
C ARG A 124 -8.22 -5.31 -3.88
N GLN A 125 -8.40 -5.61 -5.17
CA GLN A 125 -7.46 -6.47 -5.89
C GLN A 125 -6.05 -5.86 -5.88
N ILE A 126 -5.94 -4.56 -6.16
CA ILE A 126 -4.64 -3.87 -6.18
C ILE A 126 -4.00 -3.85 -4.78
N ILE A 127 -4.76 -3.53 -3.73
CA ILE A 127 -4.22 -3.55 -2.35
C ILE A 127 -3.78 -4.97 -1.97
N ASN A 128 -4.53 -6.01 -2.34
CA ASN A 128 -4.15 -7.39 -2.06
C ASN A 128 -2.82 -7.77 -2.75
N THR A 129 -2.67 -7.41 -4.03
CA THR A 129 -1.39 -7.59 -4.74
C THR A 129 -0.27 -6.82 -4.05
N ASN A 130 -0.53 -5.58 -3.65
CA ASN A 130 0.44 -4.71 -2.98
C ASN A 130 0.84 -5.27 -1.59
N LEU A 131 -0.11 -5.85 -0.86
CA LEU A 131 0.14 -6.51 0.42
C LEU A 131 1.09 -7.70 0.25
N TRP A 132 0.84 -8.58 -0.73
CA TRP A 132 1.73 -9.71 -1.01
C TRP A 132 3.14 -9.26 -1.39
N LEU A 133 3.26 -8.25 -2.25
CA LEU A 133 4.55 -7.64 -2.59
C LEU A 133 5.26 -7.08 -1.35
N GLY A 134 4.53 -6.42 -0.46
CA GLY A 134 5.06 -5.90 0.80
C GLY A 134 5.57 -7.02 1.72
N LEU A 135 4.81 -8.10 1.88
CA LEU A 135 5.22 -9.26 2.68
C LEU A 135 6.46 -9.95 2.09
N ILE A 136 6.52 -10.14 0.77
CA ILE A 136 7.69 -10.67 0.07
C ILE A 136 8.90 -9.76 0.31
N THR A 137 8.73 -8.44 0.22
CA THR A 137 9.80 -7.47 0.47
C THR A 137 10.35 -7.59 1.89
N ILE A 138 9.48 -7.76 2.89
CA ILE A 138 9.90 -7.98 4.29
C ILE A 138 10.72 -9.28 4.40
N ILE A 139 10.26 -10.38 3.80
CA ILE A 139 10.98 -11.65 3.80
C ILE A 139 12.36 -11.49 3.17
N VAL A 140 12.44 -10.86 1.99
CA VAL A 140 13.70 -10.59 1.27
C VAL A 140 14.65 -9.76 2.13
N ALA A 141 14.15 -8.72 2.81
CA ALA A 141 14.95 -7.87 3.69
C ALA A 141 15.50 -8.65 4.90
N THR A 142 14.69 -9.53 5.50
CA THR A 142 15.11 -10.32 6.67
C THR A 142 16.02 -11.48 6.31
N ALA A 143 15.74 -12.19 5.21
CA ALA A 143 16.51 -13.35 4.78
C ALA A 143 17.83 -12.93 4.11
N GLY A 144 17.80 -11.86 3.31
CA GLY A 144 19.00 -11.32 2.66
C GLY A 144 20.06 -10.79 3.62
N ARG A 145 19.74 -10.60 4.91
CA ARG A 145 20.73 -10.31 5.94
C ARG A 145 21.62 -11.51 6.29
N TYR A 146 21.13 -12.73 6.05
CA TYR A 146 21.80 -13.99 6.41
C TYR A 146 22.42 -14.71 5.20
N LEU A 147 22.24 -14.17 3.99
CA LEU A 147 22.84 -14.62 2.73
C LEU A 147 24.00 -13.70 2.35
#